data_AF-A0A956RB33-F1
#
_entry.id   AF-A0A956RB33-F1
#
_cell.length_a   1.000
_cell.length_b   1.000
_cell.length_c   1.000
_cell.angle_alpha   90.00
_cell.angle_beta   90.00
_cell.angle_gamma   90.00
#
_symmetry.space_group_name_H-M   'P 1'
#
loop_
_entity.id
_entity.type
_entity.pdbx_description
1 polymer ?
#
loop_
_entity_poly.entity_id
_entity_poly.type
_entity_poly.pdbx_seq_one_letter_code
_entity_poly.pdbx_strand_id
1 'polypeptide(L)'
;QALLHRIAPASEVAPVGRDHVLYRSFYLIDAPMGRTRTHDHVLGVQDEGRLRALVMRNDLGGALAETNDGLPAYPCTPGGNVQREWAVRFGVNILLYATCTDYKADRAHVETLLRARRWR
;
A
#
# COMPACT_ATOMS: atom_id res chain seq x y z
N GLN A 1 13.91 12.18 -3.22
CA GLN A 1 14.63 11.95 -1.95
C GLN A 1 14.93 13.25 -1.20
N ALA A 2 15.42 14.31 -1.85
CA ALA A 2 15.67 15.61 -1.20
C ALA A 2 14.47 16.17 -0.39
N LEU A 3 13.24 16.09 -0.92
CA LEU A 3 12.04 16.51 -0.20
C LEU A 3 11.81 15.71 1.09
N LEU A 4 11.99 14.39 1.05
CA LEU A 4 11.78 13.52 2.21
C LEU A 4 12.83 13.79 3.29
N HIS A 5 14.09 14.00 2.91
CA HIS A 5 15.13 14.42 3.86
C HIS A 5 14.82 15.77 4.52
N ARG A 6 14.09 16.68 3.85
CA ARG A 6 13.66 17.94 4.46
C ARG A 6 12.50 17.76 5.44
N ILE A 7 11.57 16.85 5.15
CA ILE A 7 10.36 16.61 5.96
C ILE A 7 10.67 15.69 7.16
N ALA A 8 11.53 14.69 6.97
CA ALA A 8 11.89 13.69 7.97
C ALA A 8 13.41 13.44 7.93
N PRO A 9 14.22 14.39 8.45
CA PRO A 9 15.68 14.39 8.28
C PRO A 9 16.41 13.19 8.91
N ALA A 10 15.86 12.61 9.97
CA ALA A 10 16.42 11.44 10.66
C ALA A 10 15.90 10.10 10.11
N SER A 11 14.99 10.11 9.15
CA SER A 11 14.33 8.90 8.69
C SER A 11 14.88 8.39 7.37
N GLU A 12 15.22 7.11 7.34
CA GLU A 12 15.67 6.44 6.12
C GLU A 12 14.50 6.11 5.20
N VAL A 13 14.69 6.34 3.90
CA VAL A 13 13.75 5.89 2.86
C VAL A 13 14.17 4.49 2.43
N ALA A 14 13.46 3.48 2.93
CA ALA A 14 13.79 2.07 2.71
C ALA A 14 12.64 1.32 2.01
N PRO A 15 12.90 0.18 1.36
CA PRO A 15 11.85 -0.71 0.88
C PRO A 15 10.88 -1.12 1.99
N VAL A 16 9.58 -1.09 1.71
CA VAL A 16 8.55 -1.62 2.61
C VAL A 16 8.40 -3.12 2.35
N GLY A 17 8.59 -3.92 3.40
CA GLY A 17 8.50 -5.38 3.35
C GLY A 17 7.14 -5.87 2.84
N ARG A 18 7.11 -6.98 2.11
CA ARG A 18 5.87 -7.57 1.56
C ARG A 18 4.92 -8.08 2.65
N ASP A 19 5.47 -8.39 3.81
CA ASP A 19 4.76 -8.76 5.03
C ASP A 19 4.25 -7.53 5.80
N HIS A 20 4.43 -6.31 5.32
CA HIS A 20 3.87 -5.11 5.96
C HIS A 20 2.33 -5.09 5.83
N VAL A 21 1.65 -4.53 6.84
CA VAL A 21 0.16 -4.48 6.90
C VAL A 21 -0.45 -3.78 5.69
N LEU A 22 0.24 -2.80 5.10
CA LEU A 22 -0.13 -2.14 3.84
C LEU A 22 -0.59 -3.11 2.75
N TYR A 23 0.05 -4.27 2.61
CA TYR A 23 -0.27 -5.26 1.57
C TYR A 23 -1.50 -6.14 1.90
N ARG A 24 -2.08 -5.97 3.09
CA ARG A 24 -3.26 -6.71 3.58
C ARG A 24 -4.26 -5.84 4.34
N SER A 25 -4.21 -4.51 4.16
CA SER A 25 -5.09 -3.56 4.83
C SER A 25 -6.56 -3.77 4.47
N PHE A 26 -6.89 -4.09 3.21
CA PHE A 26 -8.23 -4.50 2.80
C PHE A 26 -8.16 -5.71 1.86
N TYR A 27 -7.53 -5.54 0.70
CA TYR A 27 -7.17 -6.62 -0.23
C TYR A 27 -5.85 -7.27 0.15
N LEU A 28 -5.68 -8.55 -0.20
CA LEU A 28 -4.39 -9.22 -0.18
C LEU A 28 -3.67 -8.92 -1.51
N ILE A 29 -2.53 -8.23 -1.44
CA ILE A 29 -1.77 -7.74 -2.59
C ILE A 29 -0.34 -8.27 -2.52
N ASP A 30 0.13 -8.92 -3.59
CA ASP A 30 1.49 -9.49 -3.61
C ASP A 30 2.57 -8.48 -4.04
N ALA A 31 2.20 -7.48 -4.84
CA ALA A 31 3.11 -6.48 -5.39
C ALA A 31 2.40 -5.14 -5.65
N PRO A 32 3.09 -4.01 -5.51
CA PRO A 32 2.51 -2.67 -5.67
C PRO A 32 2.40 -2.29 -7.15
N MET A 33 1.37 -2.79 -7.83
CA MET A 33 1.13 -2.49 -9.24
C MET A 33 0.59 -1.06 -9.43
N GLY A 34 1.10 -0.33 -10.42
CA GLY A 34 0.51 0.93 -10.89
C GLY A 34 0.27 0.87 -12.39
N ARG A 35 0.39 1.99 -13.10
CA ARG A 35 0.34 2.00 -14.57
C ARG A 35 1.49 1.18 -15.16
N THR A 36 2.61 1.13 -14.45
CA THR A 36 3.74 0.24 -14.71
C THR A 36 3.89 -0.76 -13.56
N ARG A 37 4.75 -1.76 -13.73
CA ARG A 37 5.07 -2.75 -12.68
C ARG A 37 6.56 -3.09 -12.63
N THR A 38 7.40 -2.10 -12.91
CA THR A 38 8.86 -2.26 -13.01
C THR A 38 9.51 -2.50 -11.64
N HIS A 39 8.92 -1.96 -10.57
CA HIS A 39 9.41 -2.12 -9.21
C HIS A 39 8.52 -3.10 -8.45
N ASP A 40 9.11 -4.00 -7.68
CA ASP A 40 8.39 -5.03 -6.92
C ASP A 40 8.09 -4.62 -5.48
N HIS A 41 8.50 -3.42 -5.08
CA HIS A 41 8.30 -2.85 -3.75
C HIS A 41 8.03 -1.34 -3.83
N VAL A 42 7.34 -0.83 -2.83
CA VAL A 42 7.26 0.59 -2.52
C VAL A 42 8.39 0.98 -1.58
N LEU A 43 8.79 2.25 -1.60
CA LEU A 43 9.68 2.82 -0.61
C LEU A 43 8.87 3.53 0.46
N GLY A 44 9.40 3.58 1.67
CA GLY A 44 8.71 4.15 2.80
C GLY A 44 9.65 4.81 3.78
N VAL A 45 9.13 5.82 4.46
CA VAL A 45 9.69 6.31 5.73
C VAL A 45 8.87 5.66 6.83
N GLN A 46 9.54 4.88 7.68
CA GLN A 46 8.92 4.17 8.79
C GLN A 46 9.39 4.74 10.13
N ASP A 47 8.47 4.79 11.09
CA ASP A 47 8.70 5.28 12.44
C ASP A 47 7.88 4.41 13.40
N GLU A 48 8.53 3.78 14.37
CA GLU A 48 7.92 2.80 15.29
C GLU A 48 7.06 1.72 14.59
N GLY A 49 7.52 1.22 13.43
CA GLY A 49 6.77 0.22 12.65
C GLY A 49 5.56 0.76 11.88
N ARG A 50 5.35 2.08 11.89
CA ARG A 50 4.28 2.76 11.14
C ARG A 50 4.85 3.51 9.94
N LEU A 51 4.16 3.43 8.82
CA LEU A 51 4.54 4.13 7.60
C LEU A 51 4.08 5.60 7.67
N ARG A 52 5.04 6.53 7.66
CA ARG A 52 4.80 7.99 7.70
C ARG A 52 4.77 8.61 6.30
N ALA A 53 5.56 8.07 5.38
CA ALA A 53 5.55 8.45 3.98
C ALA A 53 5.67 7.22 3.11
N LEU A 54 5.01 7.26 1.95
CA LEU A 54 5.01 6.21 0.95
C LEU A 54 5.46 6.79 -0.39
N VAL A 55 6.39 6.11 -1.06
CA VAL A 55 6.81 6.44 -2.42
C VAL A 55 6.59 5.23 -3.32
N MET A 56 5.68 5.39 -4.27
CA MET A 56 5.37 4.38 -5.26
C MET A 56 5.89 4.81 -6.63
N ARG A 57 6.85 4.05 -7.15
CA ARG A 57 7.52 4.35 -8.43
C ARG A 57 6.79 3.80 -9.66
N ASN A 58 5.76 2.99 -9.45
CA ASN A 58 5.02 2.31 -10.52
C ASN A 58 3.89 3.15 -11.14
N ASP A 59 3.82 4.45 -10.82
CA ASP A 59 2.82 5.39 -11.35
C ASP A 59 1.37 4.99 -11.03
N LEU A 60 1.02 5.05 -9.74
CA LEU A 60 -0.37 4.82 -9.29
C LEU A 60 -1.31 5.89 -9.85
N GLY A 61 -0.86 7.15 -9.91
CA GLY A 61 -1.66 8.26 -10.44
C GLY A 61 -2.13 8.00 -11.86
N GLY A 62 -1.26 7.56 -12.76
CA GLY A 62 -1.65 7.20 -14.13
C GLY A 62 -2.60 6.00 -14.21
N ALA A 63 -2.55 5.07 -13.24
CA ALA A 63 -3.50 3.97 -13.14
C ALA A 63 -4.86 4.34 -12.52
N LEU A 64 -4.96 5.48 -11.83
CA LEU A 64 -6.20 6.02 -11.29
C LEU A 64 -6.77 7.15 -12.14
N ALA A 65 -5.97 7.72 -13.03
CA ALA A 65 -6.39 8.83 -13.88
C ALA A 65 -7.48 8.40 -14.86
N GLU A 66 -8.50 9.24 -14.95
CA GLU A 66 -9.68 9.10 -15.81
C GLU A 66 -9.85 10.35 -16.68
N THR A 67 -10.48 10.18 -17.84
CA THR A 67 -10.95 11.29 -18.68
C THR A 67 -12.24 11.87 -18.10
N ASN A 68 -12.71 12.99 -18.65
CA ASN A 68 -13.99 13.58 -18.24
C ASN A 68 -15.19 12.65 -18.46
N ASP A 69 -15.06 11.67 -19.36
CA ASP A 69 -16.08 10.66 -19.65
C ASP A 69 -15.99 9.43 -18.71
N GLY A 70 -15.11 9.46 -17.71
CA GLY A 70 -14.89 8.36 -16.75
C GLY A 70 -14.13 7.17 -17.33
N LEU A 71 -13.48 7.33 -18.49
CA LEU A 71 -12.66 6.29 -19.10
C LEU A 71 -11.22 6.39 -18.62
N PRO A 72 -10.48 5.26 -18.50
CA PRO A 72 -9.05 5.29 -18.20
C PRO A 72 -8.25 6.25 -19.09
N ALA A 73 -7.55 7.21 -18.49
CA ALA A 73 -6.78 8.21 -19.25
C ALA A 73 -5.50 7.65 -19.88
N TYR A 74 -4.93 6.60 -19.29
CA TYR A 74 -3.66 6.00 -19.73
C TYR A 74 -3.73 4.47 -19.76
N PRO A 75 -3.02 3.79 -20.67
CA PRO A 75 -2.94 2.33 -20.63
C PRO A 75 -2.04 1.86 -19.47
N CYS A 76 -2.41 0.76 -18.83
CA CYS A 76 -1.54 0.04 -17.89
C CYS A 76 -0.74 -1.03 -18.64
N THR A 77 0.58 -1.01 -18.53
CA THR A 77 1.47 -1.90 -19.27
C THR A 77 2.36 -2.68 -18.30
N PRO A 78 2.60 -3.98 -18.54
CA PRO A 78 2.10 -4.79 -19.65
C PRO A 78 0.75 -5.49 -19.40
N GLY A 79 0.16 -5.38 -18.20
CA GLY A 79 -0.98 -6.21 -17.79
C GLY A 79 -2.38 -5.64 -18.06
N GLY A 80 -2.51 -4.52 -18.76
CA GLY A 80 -3.80 -3.96 -19.19
C GLY A 80 -4.76 -3.69 -18.03
N ASN A 81 -6.05 -3.96 -18.26
CA ASN A 81 -7.11 -3.69 -17.29
C ASN A 81 -6.99 -4.49 -16.00
N VAL A 82 -6.48 -5.73 -16.05
CA VAL A 82 -6.23 -6.54 -14.84
C VAL A 82 -5.21 -5.84 -13.95
N GLN A 83 -4.11 -5.33 -14.53
CA GLN A 83 -3.11 -4.56 -13.79
C GLN A 83 -3.72 -3.27 -13.20
N ARG A 84 -4.60 -2.59 -13.94
CA ARG A 84 -5.33 -1.42 -13.43
C ARG A 84 -6.19 -1.76 -12.22
N GLU A 85 -6.92 -2.87 -12.27
CA GLU A 85 -7.72 -3.34 -11.14
C GLU A 85 -6.84 -3.59 -9.89
N TRP A 86 -5.70 -4.26 -10.06
CA TRP A 86 -4.73 -4.46 -8.96
C TRP A 86 -4.16 -3.14 -8.43
N ALA A 87 -3.92 -2.15 -9.29
CA ALA A 87 -3.51 -0.82 -8.87
C ALA A 87 -4.58 -0.09 -8.05
N VAL A 88 -5.85 -0.17 -8.47
CA VAL A 88 -6.99 0.38 -7.73
C VAL A 88 -7.10 -0.29 -6.36
N ARG A 89 -7.01 -1.62 -6.29
CA ARG A 89 -7.03 -2.37 -5.02
C ARG A 89 -5.87 -1.98 -4.09
N PHE A 90 -4.68 -1.75 -4.64
CA PHE A 90 -3.56 -1.25 -3.85
C PHE A 90 -3.80 0.19 -3.36
N GLY A 91 -4.43 1.04 -4.17
CA GLY A 91 -4.91 2.37 -3.75
C GLY A 91 -5.87 2.32 -2.56
N VAL A 92 -6.84 1.39 -2.57
CA VAL A 92 -7.74 1.15 -1.44
C VAL A 92 -6.97 0.73 -0.18
N ASN A 93 -5.98 -0.15 -0.32
CA ASN A 93 -5.12 -0.55 0.79
C ASN A 93 -4.33 0.62 1.38
N ILE A 94 -3.78 1.51 0.53
CA ILE A 94 -3.07 2.71 0.97
C ILE A 94 -4.02 3.62 1.76
N LEU A 95 -5.23 3.86 1.24
CA LEU A 95 -6.22 4.70 1.92
C LEU A 95 -6.59 4.12 3.29
N LEU A 96 -6.93 2.83 3.35
CA LEU A 96 -7.30 2.18 4.61
C LEU A 96 -6.14 2.14 5.60
N TYR A 97 -4.92 1.90 5.12
CA TYR A 97 -3.75 1.98 6.00
C TYR A 97 -3.56 3.41 6.53
N ALA A 98 -3.72 4.43 5.70
CA ALA A 98 -3.54 5.81 6.13
C ALA A 98 -4.61 6.25 7.14
N THR A 99 -5.86 5.78 7.00
CA THR A 99 -6.99 6.17 7.87
C THR A 99 -7.16 5.30 9.11
N CYS A 100 -6.73 4.04 9.06
CA CYS A 100 -6.91 3.07 10.15
C CYS A 100 -5.57 2.57 10.72
N THR A 101 -4.45 3.02 10.17
CA THR A 101 -3.09 2.69 10.60
C THR A 101 -2.86 1.18 10.69
N ASP A 102 -2.41 0.71 11.84
CA ASP A 102 -1.98 -0.65 12.13
C ASP A 102 -3.07 -1.47 12.85
N TYR A 103 -4.35 -1.12 12.70
CA TYR A 103 -5.46 -1.84 13.35
C TYR A 103 -5.46 -3.37 13.05
N LYS A 104 -4.87 -3.79 11.92
CA LYS A 104 -4.66 -5.21 11.59
C LYS A 104 -3.34 -5.80 12.09
N ALA A 105 -2.37 -4.97 12.45
CA ALA A 105 -1.18 -5.40 13.18
C ALA A 105 -1.50 -5.70 14.65
N ASP A 106 -2.53 -5.04 15.19
CA ASP A 106 -2.99 -5.15 16.57
C ASP A 106 -3.49 -6.57 16.89
N ARG A 107 -2.53 -7.45 17.21
CA ARG A 107 -2.77 -8.79 17.75
C ARG A 107 -3.33 -8.77 19.16
N ALA A 108 -3.57 -7.60 19.76
CA ALA A 108 -4.10 -7.45 21.12
C ALA A 108 -5.41 -8.24 21.35
N HIS A 109 -6.19 -8.52 20.30
CA HIS A 109 -7.41 -9.34 20.40
C HIS A 109 -7.28 -10.78 19.87
N VAL A 110 -6.18 -11.17 19.22
CA VAL A 110 -6.05 -12.53 18.67
C VAL A 110 -5.90 -13.56 19.79
N GLU A 111 -5.12 -13.27 20.83
CA GLU A 111 -5.08 -14.14 22.01
C GLU A 111 -6.45 -14.24 22.71
N THR A 112 -7.19 -13.14 22.83
CA THR A 112 -8.52 -13.13 23.46
C THR A 112 -9.51 -13.98 22.66
N LEU A 113 -9.51 -13.87 21.33
CA LEU A 113 -10.36 -14.67 20.44
C LEU A 113 -9.97 -16.16 20.45
N LEU A 114 -8.68 -16.48 20.48
CA LEU A 114 -8.19 -17.86 20.56
C LEU A 114 -8.47 -18.50 21.94
N ARG A 115 -8.34 -17.73 23.03
CA ARG A 115 -8.71 -18.20 24.37
C ARG A 115 -10.22 -18.46 24.46
N ALA A 116 -11.07 -17.59 23.92
CA ALA A 116 -12.53 -17.77 23.93
C ALA A 116 -12.99 -19.03 23.16
N ARG A 117 -12.29 -19.43 22.08
CA ARG A 117 -12.57 -20.67 21.35
C ARG A 117 -12.12 -21.94 22.05
N ARG A 118 -11.22 -21.84 23.03
CA ARG A 118 -10.68 -22.99 23.78
C ARG A 118 -11.61 -23.46 24.92
N TRP A 119 -12.70 -22.73 25.16
CA TRP A 119 -13.74 -23.01 26.16
C TRP A 119 -15.09 -23.42 25.55
N ARG A 120 -15.08 -23.85 24.28
CA ARG A 120 -16.15 -24.60 23.61
C ARG A 120 -15.58 -25.93 23.14
#